data_AF-A0A543HGK8-F1
#
_entry.id   AF-A0A543HGK8-F1
#
_cell.length_a   1.000
_cell.length_b   1.000
_cell.length_c   1.000
_cell.angle_alpha   90.00
_cell.angle_beta   90.00
_cell.angle_gamma   90.00
#
_symmetry.space_group_name_H-M   'P 1'
#
loop_
_entity.id
_entity.type
_entity.pdbx_description
1 polymer ?
#
loop_
_entity_poly.entity_id
_entity_poly.type
_entity_poly.pdbx_seq_one_letter_code
_entity_poly.pdbx_strand_id
1 'polypeptide(L)'
;MSAVAAPHAGHHAPGADVGMLGRQVRHELVTLTRTPITLILSIGLPLLFFVLLSALVGNQVLDETNGVRLVQYLAPGMASFGVVMATFSFLAVGLAEARASGVIKRQAGSPAPRWVLIGGRVGAAVVLGLTSTALVITAGVLFYDLIVPSRSVVAIVVTLLLASACFSALGLALAMALPTMQLTLAVSNGVVIPLAFISDMFMLGGQLPTWLATIGWIFPLKHLTALFADALNPYLTGSGFELDHLAVIALWGLAGALVATALLRRDRDRDATHGSGAGTVSHTRARAADAVPRRAATPSLGALLLDQVRHAQSILWRDASSVFFAVAFPVVLVAIIPAVNGGGDQIMSNGLSLGTFYAATMAVYGAAVTAYVNMPQGVAEDRERGVLKRTGGTPLPTPALLVGRVAGALAVSLVTGLAIVVLTGLAYRPGWPSGMAAAAVTLVVATVCFAVVGLAVMTFVRSAQGVVGVTLGTLLPLAFISDIFVVGASFPPVVEAISWLFPLRHAARAMTESIAPATSGLAWGHLAVLLAWTLAGAVVLALRYRPEARESGHTAGKQTPAQTALTSSR
;
A
#
# COMPACT_ATOMS: atom_id res chain seq x y z
N MET A 1 10.87 51.30 23.13
CA MET A 1 9.67 50.88 22.36
C MET A 1 10.10 50.74 20.90
N SER A 2 10.46 49.53 20.47
CA SER A 2 10.75 49.25 19.06
C SER A 2 9.55 48.51 18.49
N ALA A 3 8.87 49.13 17.53
CA ALA A 3 7.70 48.58 16.87
C ALA A 3 8.12 47.36 16.04
N VAL A 4 7.59 46.18 16.42
CA VAL A 4 7.67 44.96 15.62
C VAL A 4 6.85 45.21 14.36
N ALA A 5 7.54 45.37 13.22
CA ALA A 5 6.91 45.51 11.92
C ALA A 5 6.07 44.28 11.59
N ALA A 6 4.78 44.48 11.30
CA ALA A 6 3.90 43.45 10.80
C ALA A 6 4.43 42.86 9.48
N PRO A 7 4.30 41.55 9.24
CA PRO A 7 4.78 40.93 8.01
C PRO A 7 3.99 41.51 6.82
N HIS A 8 4.71 42.16 5.90
CA HIS A 8 4.15 42.63 4.64
C HIS A 8 3.66 41.42 3.83
N ALA A 9 2.34 41.25 3.75
CA ALA A 9 1.72 40.40 2.74
C ALA A 9 1.97 41.06 1.38
N GLY A 10 3.02 40.63 0.69
CA GLY A 10 3.35 41.12 -0.65
C GLY A 10 2.16 40.92 -1.57
N HIS A 11 1.60 42.02 -2.08
CA HIS A 11 0.62 41.98 -3.15
C HIS A 11 1.33 41.47 -4.41
N HIS A 12 1.12 40.20 -4.75
CA HIS A 12 1.56 39.65 -6.03
C HIS A 12 0.67 40.20 -7.14
N ALA A 13 1.26 40.51 -8.31
CA ALA A 13 0.46 40.87 -9.49
C ALA A 13 -0.51 39.71 -9.83
N PRO A 14 -1.79 39.97 -10.14
CA PRO A 14 -2.84 38.95 -10.26
C PRO A 14 -2.64 37.82 -11.31
N GLY A 15 -1.54 37.82 -12.07
CA GLY A 15 -1.14 36.71 -12.96
C GLY A 15 0.11 35.95 -12.51
N ALA A 16 0.92 36.50 -11.60
CA ALA A 16 2.14 35.84 -11.11
C ALA A 16 1.81 34.54 -10.36
N ASP A 17 0.71 34.57 -9.62
CA ASP A 17 0.22 33.45 -8.80
C ASP A 17 -0.23 32.24 -9.65
N VAL A 18 -0.91 32.48 -10.76
CA VAL A 18 -1.31 31.42 -11.71
C VAL A 18 -0.08 30.80 -12.37
N GLY A 19 0.91 31.63 -12.74
CA GLY A 19 2.19 31.15 -13.23
C GLY A 19 2.96 30.31 -12.20
N MET A 20 2.92 30.71 -10.92
CA MET A 20 3.50 29.95 -9.82
C MET A 20 2.78 28.61 -9.59
N LEU A 21 1.44 28.58 -9.68
CA LEU A 21 0.65 27.35 -9.61
C LEU A 21 1.07 26.37 -10.72
N GLY A 22 1.13 26.81 -11.98
CA GLY A 22 1.55 25.94 -13.09
C GLY A 22 2.95 25.37 -12.90
N ARG A 23 3.90 26.18 -12.40
CA ARG A 23 5.25 25.72 -12.05
C ARG A 23 5.25 24.71 -10.90
N GLN A 24 4.40 24.92 -9.89
CA GLN A 24 4.27 23.98 -8.78
C GLN A 24 3.66 22.65 -9.25
N VAL A 25 2.62 22.67 -10.07
CA VAL A 25 2.04 21.45 -10.67
C VAL A 25 3.11 20.68 -11.45
N ARG A 26 3.89 21.39 -12.29
CA ARG A 26 5.00 20.77 -13.02
C ARG A 26 6.06 20.17 -12.08
N HIS A 27 6.41 20.87 -11.00
CA HIS A 27 7.37 20.37 -10.02
C HIS A 27 6.89 19.07 -9.35
N GLU A 28 5.63 19.04 -8.93
CA GLU A 28 5.02 17.84 -8.33
C GLU A 28 4.94 16.69 -9.34
N LEU A 29 4.53 16.96 -10.59
CA LEU A 29 4.53 15.95 -11.66
C LEU A 29 5.94 15.39 -11.94
N VAL A 30 6.96 16.25 -12.02
CA VAL A 30 8.35 15.78 -12.21
C VAL A 30 8.80 14.93 -11.03
N THR A 31 8.43 15.29 -9.82
CA THR A 31 8.73 14.50 -8.61
C THR A 31 8.08 13.13 -8.69
N LEU A 32 6.80 13.07 -9.07
CA LEU A 32 6.07 11.82 -9.29
C LEU A 32 6.72 10.94 -10.36
N THR A 33 7.15 11.52 -11.48
CA THR A 33 7.85 10.76 -12.54
C THR A 33 9.21 10.21 -12.12
N ARG A 34 9.81 10.79 -11.07
CA ARG A 34 11.06 10.31 -10.48
C ARG A 34 10.84 9.27 -9.37
N THR A 35 9.59 9.06 -8.96
CA THR A 35 9.18 8.00 -8.03
C THR A 35 8.44 6.90 -8.80
N PRO A 36 9.15 5.93 -9.41
CA PRO A 36 8.54 4.94 -10.31
C PRO A 36 7.43 4.13 -9.61
N ILE A 37 7.59 3.86 -8.32
CA ILE A 37 6.58 3.14 -7.53
C ILE A 37 5.22 3.84 -7.53
N THR A 38 5.19 5.17 -7.39
CA THR A 38 3.95 5.94 -7.37
C THR A 38 3.25 5.87 -8.72
N LEU A 39 4.00 5.94 -9.83
CA LEU A 39 3.43 5.79 -11.18
C LEU A 39 2.87 4.39 -11.42
N ILE A 40 3.62 3.35 -11.03
CA ILE A 40 3.19 1.96 -11.18
C ILE A 40 1.89 1.71 -10.40
N LEU A 41 1.79 2.21 -9.16
CA LEU A 41 0.60 1.98 -8.34
C LEU A 41 -0.59 2.90 -8.66
N SER A 42 -0.36 4.09 -9.22
CA SER A 42 -1.43 5.05 -9.56
C SER A 42 -2.02 4.84 -10.96
N ILE A 43 -1.15 4.63 -11.93
CA ILE A 43 -1.53 4.47 -13.34
C ILE A 43 -1.44 3.00 -13.73
N GLY A 44 -0.35 2.35 -13.36
CA GLY A 44 -0.09 0.97 -13.77
C GLY A 44 -1.10 -0.02 -13.19
N LEU A 45 -1.52 0.17 -11.93
CA LEU A 45 -2.42 -0.77 -11.26
C LEU A 45 -3.84 -0.84 -11.87
N PRO A 46 -4.58 0.28 -12.03
CA PRO A 46 -5.89 0.22 -12.69
C PRO A 46 -5.79 -0.30 -14.13
N LEU A 47 -4.75 0.12 -14.87
CA LEU A 47 -4.53 -0.35 -16.24
C LEU A 47 -4.22 -1.84 -16.30
N LEU A 48 -3.36 -2.34 -15.40
CA LEU A 48 -3.02 -3.75 -15.28
C LEU A 48 -4.26 -4.58 -14.97
N PHE A 49 -5.09 -4.15 -14.01
CA PHE A 49 -6.35 -4.83 -13.68
C PHE A 49 -7.28 -4.86 -14.89
N PHE A 50 -7.46 -3.72 -15.56
CA PHE A 50 -8.30 -3.61 -16.73
C PHE A 50 -7.86 -4.58 -17.84
N VAL A 51 -6.60 -4.53 -18.23
CA VAL A 51 -6.03 -5.39 -19.28
C VAL A 51 -6.10 -6.86 -18.89
N LEU A 52 -5.71 -7.19 -17.66
CA LEU A 52 -5.69 -8.57 -17.20
C LEU A 52 -7.10 -9.17 -17.18
N LEU A 53 -8.08 -8.51 -16.57
CA LEU A 53 -9.44 -9.05 -16.47
C LEU A 53 -10.13 -9.08 -17.83
N SER A 54 -9.89 -8.08 -18.70
CA SER A 54 -10.44 -8.08 -20.07
C SER A 54 -9.83 -9.18 -20.93
N ALA A 55 -8.52 -9.42 -20.81
CA ALA A 55 -7.84 -10.51 -21.51
C ALA A 55 -8.31 -11.89 -20.99
N LEU A 56 -8.58 -11.98 -19.69
CA LEU A 56 -8.86 -13.24 -19.02
C LEU A 56 -10.28 -13.74 -19.26
N VAL A 57 -11.28 -12.88 -19.04
CA VAL A 57 -12.69 -13.29 -19.18
C VAL A 57 -13.08 -13.37 -20.67
N GLY A 58 -12.21 -12.84 -21.55
CA GLY A 58 -12.51 -12.64 -22.96
C GLY A 58 -13.47 -11.46 -23.13
N ASN A 59 -13.44 -10.81 -24.28
CA ASN A 59 -14.39 -9.76 -24.64
C ASN A 59 -15.79 -10.35 -24.96
N GLN A 60 -16.25 -11.29 -24.13
CA GLN A 60 -17.51 -11.98 -24.30
C GLN A 60 -18.66 -11.04 -23.94
N VAL A 61 -19.78 -11.25 -24.63
CA VAL A 61 -21.05 -10.59 -24.36
C VAL A 61 -21.60 -11.19 -23.06
N LEU A 62 -21.70 -10.39 -21.99
CA LEU A 62 -22.17 -10.88 -20.69
C LEU A 62 -23.70 -11.02 -20.63
N ASP A 63 -24.41 -10.29 -21.49
CA ASP A 63 -25.86 -10.29 -21.57
C ASP A 63 -26.25 -10.56 -23.02
N GLU A 64 -26.67 -11.79 -23.32
CA GLU A 64 -27.16 -12.19 -24.65
C GLU A 64 -28.39 -11.38 -25.10
N THR A 65 -29.13 -10.78 -24.15
CA THR A 65 -30.33 -9.99 -24.39
C THR A 65 -30.03 -8.58 -24.91
N ASN A 66 -28.94 -7.97 -24.43
CA ASN A 66 -28.57 -6.59 -24.79
C ASN A 66 -27.28 -6.50 -25.63
N GLY A 67 -26.43 -7.53 -25.67
CA GLY A 67 -25.17 -7.49 -26.44
C GLY A 67 -24.02 -6.75 -25.73
N VAL A 68 -24.16 -6.40 -24.45
CA VAL A 68 -23.15 -5.61 -23.71
C VAL A 68 -21.92 -6.46 -23.41
N ARG A 69 -20.75 -5.99 -23.85
CA ARG A 69 -19.45 -6.62 -23.61
C ARG A 69 -18.97 -6.40 -22.17
N LEU A 70 -18.24 -7.35 -21.59
CA LEU A 70 -17.64 -7.19 -20.25
C LEU A 70 -16.85 -5.89 -20.07
N VAL A 71 -16.10 -5.55 -21.12
CA VAL A 71 -15.19 -4.42 -21.15
C VAL A 71 -15.94 -3.10 -20.91
N GLN A 72 -17.21 -3.05 -21.33
CA GLN A 72 -18.11 -1.92 -21.11
C GLN A 72 -18.49 -1.73 -19.63
N TYR A 73 -18.48 -2.81 -18.83
CA TYR A 73 -18.69 -2.76 -17.38
C TYR A 73 -17.38 -2.53 -16.62
N LEU A 74 -16.27 -3.11 -17.08
CA LEU A 74 -14.99 -3.05 -16.38
C LEU A 74 -14.27 -1.69 -16.53
N ALA A 75 -14.33 -1.08 -17.73
CA ALA A 75 -13.67 0.20 -17.99
C ALA A 75 -14.13 1.34 -17.05
N PRO A 76 -15.45 1.55 -16.82
CA PRO A 76 -15.95 2.50 -15.82
C PRO A 76 -15.34 2.33 -14.43
N GLY A 77 -15.31 1.10 -13.93
CA GLY A 77 -14.79 0.78 -12.60
C GLY A 77 -13.29 1.09 -12.50
N MET A 78 -12.50 0.63 -13.46
CA MET A 78 -11.04 0.83 -13.44
C MET A 78 -10.65 2.29 -13.68
N ALA A 79 -11.38 3.03 -14.52
CA ALA A 79 -11.20 4.46 -14.69
C ALA A 79 -11.50 5.23 -13.39
N SER A 80 -12.63 4.92 -12.74
CA SER A 80 -13.01 5.50 -11.45
C SER A 80 -11.95 5.24 -10.37
N PHE A 81 -11.43 4.00 -10.34
CA PHE A 81 -10.37 3.62 -9.42
C PHE A 81 -9.11 4.47 -9.57
N GLY A 82 -8.65 4.68 -10.81
CA GLY A 82 -7.47 5.48 -11.10
C GLY A 82 -7.61 6.93 -10.61
N VAL A 83 -8.79 7.54 -10.81
CA VAL A 83 -9.08 8.91 -10.36
C VAL A 83 -9.06 8.99 -8.84
N VAL A 84 -9.74 8.07 -8.16
CA VAL A 84 -9.86 8.07 -6.70
C VAL A 84 -8.50 7.80 -6.05
N MET A 85 -7.75 6.82 -6.55
CA MET A 85 -6.41 6.55 -6.04
C MET A 85 -5.49 7.77 -6.20
N ALA A 86 -5.52 8.45 -7.34
CA ALA A 86 -4.73 9.65 -7.58
C ALA A 86 -5.14 10.84 -6.69
N THR A 87 -6.42 11.16 -6.66
CA THR A 87 -6.94 12.40 -6.06
C THR A 87 -7.24 12.29 -4.58
N PHE A 88 -7.60 11.11 -4.07
CA PHE A 88 -7.80 10.86 -2.64
C PHE A 88 -6.52 10.27 -2.01
N SER A 89 -6.12 9.06 -2.40
CA SER A 89 -5.08 8.31 -1.69
C SER A 89 -3.67 8.89 -1.84
N PHE A 90 -3.20 9.09 -3.07
CA PHE A 90 -1.84 9.60 -3.29
C PHE A 90 -1.68 11.05 -2.84
N LEU A 91 -2.71 11.88 -3.05
CA LEU A 91 -2.71 13.24 -2.51
C LEU A 91 -2.60 13.24 -0.98
N ALA A 92 -3.42 12.44 -0.30
CA ALA A 92 -3.45 12.42 1.16
C ALA A 92 -2.11 11.96 1.75
N VAL A 93 -1.59 10.83 1.22
CA VAL A 93 -0.34 10.23 1.68
C VAL A 93 0.86 11.13 1.35
N GLY A 94 0.94 11.66 0.12
CA GLY A 94 2.03 12.54 -0.28
C GLY A 94 2.08 13.84 0.52
N LEU A 95 0.91 14.37 0.92
CA LEU A 95 0.84 15.52 1.81
C LEU A 95 1.30 15.18 3.24
N ALA A 96 0.91 14.02 3.77
CA ALA A 96 1.37 13.54 5.06
C ALA A 96 2.88 13.25 5.07
N GLU A 97 3.43 12.72 3.98
CA GLU A 97 4.86 12.50 3.78
C GLU A 97 5.64 13.82 3.75
N ALA A 98 5.14 14.80 3.00
CA ALA A 98 5.74 16.12 2.94
C ALA A 98 5.73 16.84 4.30
N ARG A 99 4.73 16.56 5.15
CA ARG A 99 4.70 17.03 6.54
C ARG A 99 5.77 16.33 7.36
N ALA A 100 5.84 15.01 7.29
CA ALA A 100 6.78 14.18 8.06
C ALA A 100 8.25 14.49 7.73
N SER A 101 8.57 14.74 6.46
CA SER A 101 9.91 15.08 5.97
C SER A 101 10.28 16.57 6.13
N GLY A 102 9.37 17.37 6.71
CA GLY A 102 9.56 18.81 6.89
C GLY A 102 9.60 19.62 5.59
N VAL A 103 9.25 19.02 4.44
CA VAL A 103 9.18 19.71 3.14
C VAL A 103 8.22 20.90 3.24
N ILE A 104 7.06 20.73 3.87
CA ILE A 104 6.08 21.82 4.05
C ILE A 104 6.67 22.99 4.82
N LYS A 105 7.48 22.73 5.86
CA LYS A 105 8.15 23.77 6.66
C LYS A 105 9.18 24.54 5.82
N ARG A 106 9.93 23.84 4.96
CA ARG A 106 10.89 24.48 4.05
C ARG A 106 10.18 25.29 2.96
N GLN A 107 9.09 24.77 2.41
CA GLN A 107 8.28 25.48 1.40
C GLN A 107 7.58 26.72 1.98
N ALA A 108 7.26 26.72 3.28
CA ALA A 108 6.66 27.87 3.94
C ALA A 108 7.59 29.11 4.01
N GLY A 109 8.91 28.93 3.83
CA GLY A 109 9.87 30.03 3.70
C GLY A 109 10.02 30.57 2.27
N SER A 110 9.33 29.98 1.29
CA SER A 110 9.34 30.46 -0.09
C SER A 110 8.34 31.60 -0.30
N PRO A 111 8.51 32.43 -1.34
CA PRO A 111 7.54 33.48 -1.68
C PRO A 111 6.20 32.92 -2.22
N ALA A 112 6.06 31.60 -2.39
CA ALA A 112 4.83 31.01 -2.91
C ALA A 112 3.74 30.98 -1.81
N PRO A 113 2.52 31.47 -2.11
CA PRO A 113 1.44 31.41 -1.14
C PRO A 113 1.02 29.96 -0.87
N ARG A 114 0.52 29.67 0.34
CA ARG A 114 0.14 28.32 0.77
C ARG A 114 -0.87 27.63 -0.16
N TRP A 115 -1.76 28.41 -0.77
CA TRP A 115 -2.74 27.87 -1.71
C TRP A 115 -2.09 27.41 -3.03
N VAL A 116 -0.99 28.04 -3.47
CA VAL A 116 -0.21 27.57 -4.64
C VAL A 116 0.48 26.25 -4.33
N LEU A 117 1.02 26.10 -3.12
CA LEU A 117 1.68 24.85 -2.69
C LEU A 117 0.70 23.68 -2.64
N ILE A 118 -0.48 23.89 -2.03
CA ILE A 118 -1.52 22.86 -1.95
C ILE A 118 -2.16 22.63 -3.32
N GLY A 119 -2.50 23.70 -4.03
CA GLY A 119 -3.10 23.66 -5.36
C GLY A 119 -2.21 22.96 -6.39
N GLY A 120 -0.89 23.08 -6.26
CA GLY A 120 0.05 22.36 -7.11
C GLY A 120 0.00 20.84 -6.92
N ARG A 121 -0.17 20.37 -5.67
CA ARG A 121 -0.35 18.94 -5.38
C ARG A 121 -1.70 18.42 -5.84
N VAL A 122 -2.77 19.19 -5.60
CA VAL A 122 -4.11 18.88 -6.12
C VAL A 122 -4.08 18.80 -7.64
N GLY A 123 -3.47 19.79 -8.32
CA GLY A 123 -3.34 19.81 -9.77
C GLY A 123 -2.55 18.62 -10.32
N ALA A 124 -1.44 18.24 -9.67
CA ALA A 124 -0.67 17.05 -10.06
C ALA A 124 -1.48 15.76 -9.87
N ALA A 125 -2.23 15.64 -8.77
CA ALA A 125 -3.11 14.50 -8.51
C ALA A 125 -4.26 14.40 -9.53
N VAL A 126 -4.86 15.54 -9.92
CA VAL A 126 -5.88 15.60 -10.98
C VAL A 126 -5.29 15.13 -12.31
N VAL A 127 -4.12 15.65 -12.71
CA VAL A 127 -3.43 15.23 -13.94
C VAL A 127 -3.13 13.73 -13.91
N LEU A 128 -2.70 13.19 -12.77
CA LEU A 128 -2.41 11.77 -12.61
C LEU A 128 -3.67 10.90 -12.77
N GLY A 129 -4.79 11.30 -12.15
CA GLY A 129 -6.08 10.60 -12.25
C GLY A 129 -6.67 10.63 -13.67
N LEU A 130 -6.60 11.80 -14.33
CA LEU A 130 -6.99 11.95 -15.73
C LEU A 130 -6.12 11.09 -16.65
N THR A 131 -4.81 11.05 -16.40
CA THR A 131 -3.88 10.21 -17.16
C THR A 131 -4.22 8.73 -17.01
N SER A 132 -4.51 8.27 -15.78
CA SER A 132 -4.91 6.90 -15.51
C SER A 132 -6.21 6.52 -16.22
N THR A 133 -7.24 7.37 -16.14
CA THR A 133 -8.51 7.17 -16.85
C THR A 133 -8.33 7.13 -18.36
N ALA A 134 -7.58 8.09 -18.91
CA ALA A 134 -7.31 8.15 -20.34
C ALA A 134 -6.61 6.89 -20.83
N LEU A 135 -5.65 6.36 -20.07
CA LEU A 135 -4.97 5.11 -20.41
C LEU A 135 -5.89 3.89 -20.37
N VAL A 136 -6.75 3.77 -19.36
CA VAL A 136 -7.75 2.69 -19.27
C VAL A 136 -8.71 2.74 -20.46
N ILE A 137 -9.29 3.92 -20.75
CA ILE A 137 -10.23 4.09 -21.87
C ILE A 137 -9.52 3.81 -23.20
N THR A 138 -8.32 4.36 -23.39
CA THR A 138 -7.54 4.15 -24.63
C THR A 138 -7.20 2.68 -24.84
N ALA A 139 -6.77 1.97 -23.79
CA ALA A 139 -6.51 0.54 -23.87
C ALA A 139 -7.78 -0.24 -24.22
N GLY A 140 -8.93 0.14 -23.64
CA GLY A 140 -10.22 -0.46 -23.96
C GLY A 140 -10.62 -0.28 -25.42
N VAL A 141 -10.44 0.93 -25.96
CA VAL A 141 -10.79 1.24 -27.36
C VAL A 141 -9.86 0.51 -28.33
N LEU A 142 -8.54 0.49 -28.06
CA LEU A 142 -7.55 -0.05 -29.00
C LEU A 142 -7.47 -1.57 -29.00
N PHE A 143 -7.67 -2.22 -27.85
CA PHE A 143 -7.41 -3.67 -27.71
C PHE A 143 -8.66 -4.50 -27.43
N TYR A 144 -9.77 -3.87 -27.04
CA TYR A 144 -10.93 -4.58 -26.50
C TYR A 144 -12.28 -4.07 -27.02
N ASP A 145 -12.30 -3.32 -28.13
CA ASP A 145 -13.50 -2.79 -28.78
C ASP A 145 -14.44 -2.02 -27.83
N LEU A 146 -13.89 -1.28 -26.86
CA LEU A 146 -14.68 -0.40 -25.99
C LEU A 146 -15.37 0.68 -26.83
N ILE A 147 -16.70 0.73 -26.77
CA ILE A 147 -17.46 1.76 -27.46
C ILE A 147 -17.55 2.98 -26.55
N VAL A 148 -17.05 4.13 -27.00
CA VAL A 148 -17.23 5.41 -26.29
C VAL A 148 -18.24 6.25 -27.06
N PRO A 149 -19.47 6.41 -26.55
CA PRO A 149 -20.47 7.25 -27.21
C PRO A 149 -20.00 8.71 -27.28
N SER A 150 -19.97 9.31 -28.47
CA SER A 150 -19.55 10.71 -28.65
C SER A 150 -20.42 11.70 -27.85
N ARG A 151 -21.70 11.35 -27.62
CA ARG A 151 -22.67 12.12 -26.83
C ARG A 151 -22.28 12.30 -25.36
N SER A 152 -21.56 11.34 -24.77
CA SER A 152 -21.27 11.31 -23.33
C SER A 152 -19.87 11.80 -22.97
N VAL A 153 -19.03 12.13 -23.96
CA VAL A 153 -17.65 12.60 -23.75
C VAL A 153 -17.61 13.83 -22.84
N VAL A 154 -18.53 14.79 -23.04
CA VAL A 154 -18.62 15.99 -22.19
C VAL A 154 -19.01 15.61 -20.76
N ALA A 155 -19.95 14.68 -20.58
CA ALA A 155 -20.37 14.21 -19.26
C ALA A 155 -19.23 13.49 -18.52
N ILE A 156 -18.42 12.68 -19.23
CA ILE A 156 -17.23 12.02 -18.67
C ILE A 156 -16.22 13.07 -18.17
N VAL A 157 -15.92 14.08 -18.99
CA VAL A 157 -14.97 15.15 -18.61
C VAL A 157 -15.47 15.95 -17.41
N VAL A 158 -16.74 16.37 -17.40
CA VAL A 158 -17.31 17.11 -16.27
C VAL A 158 -17.31 16.27 -15.00
N THR A 159 -17.73 15.00 -15.10
CA THR A 159 -17.72 14.07 -13.97
C THR A 159 -16.30 13.85 -13.43
N LEU A 160 -15.32 13.68 -14.31
CA LEU A 160 -13.91 13.54 -13.94
C LEU A 160 -13.39 14.74 -13.14
N LEU A 161 -13.68 15.96 -13.62
CA LEU A 161 -13.26 17.19 -12.95
C LEU A 161 -13.93 17.35 -11.59
N LEU A 162 -15.25 17.11 -11.51
CA LEU A 162 -16.01 17.21 -10.27
C LEU A 162 -15.56 16.16 -9.25
N ALA A 163 -15.41 14.90 -9.68
CA ALA A 163 -14.92 13.82 -8.85
C ALA A 163 -13.49 14.11 -8.36
N SER A 164 -12.61 14.56 -9.26
CA SER A 164 -11.23 14.90 -8.87
C SER A 164 -11.20 16.02 -7.83
N ALA A 165 -12.06 17.03 -7.94
CA ALA A 165 -12.19 18.08 -6.94
C ALA A 165 -12.73 17.54 -5.60
N CYS A 166 -13.78 16.71 -5.65
CA CYS A 166 -14.39 16.08 -4.48
C CYS A 166 -13.38 15.21 -3.70
N PHE A 167 -12.78 14.24 -4.39
CA PHE A 167 -11.82 13.31 -3.78
C PHE A 167 -10.52 14.01 -3.35
N SER A 168 -10.08 15.07 -4.04
CA SER A 168 -8.97 15.91 -3.58
C SER A 168 -9.29 16.64 -2.27
N ALA A 169 -10.52 17.15 -2.14
CA ALA A 169 -10.95 17.82 -0.91
C ALA A 169 -11.03 16.81 0.27
N LEU A 170 -11.57 15.61 0.02
CA LEU A 170 -11.60 14.54 1.00
C LEU A 170 -10.20 14.03 1.38
N GLY A 171 -9.30 13.89 0.41
CA GLY A 171 -7.91 13.48 0.64
C GLY A 171 -7.13 14.52 1.44
N LEU A 172 -7.35 15.81 1.16
CA LEU A 172 -6.80 16.91 1.95
C LEU A 172 -7.33 16.90 3.38
N ALA A 173 -8.63 16.70 3.58
CA ALA A 173 -9.24 16.57 4.90
C ALA A 173 -8.63 15.40 5.68
N LEU A 174 -8.48 14.23 5.05
CA LEU A 174 -7.87 13.05 5.63
C LEU A 174 -6.42 13.31 6.07
N ALA A 175 -5.61 13.89 5.18
CA ALA A 175 -4.22 14.21 5.46
C ALA A 175 -4.05 15.19 6.63
N MET A 176 -5.01 16.11 6.82
CA MET A 176 -5.01 17.05 7.95
C MET A 176 -5.52 16.41 9.24
N ALA A 177 -6.43 15.44 9.15
CA ALA A 177 -7.00 14.77 10.32
C ALA A 177 -6.00 13.80 10.97
N LEU A 178 -5.09 13.21 10.18
CA LEU A 178 -4.23 12.12 10.65
C LEU A 178 -2.80 12.59 10.98
N PRO A 179 -2.22 12.10 12.09
CA PRO A 179 -0.92 12.54 12.59
C PRO A 179 0.27 12.01 11.78
N THR A 180 0.17 10.81 11.21
CA THR A 180 1.29 10.12 10.57
C THR A 180 0.99 9.74 9.12
N MET A 181 2.04 9.67 8.31
CA MET A 181 1.96 9.21 6.92
C MET A 181 1.45 7.77 6.83
N GLN A 182 1.96 6.88 7.69
CA GLN A 182 1.56 5.47 7.73
C GLN A 182 0.08 5.30 8.08
N LEU A 183 -0.44 6.05 9.06
CA LEU A 183 -1.86 6.00 9.39
C LEU A 183 -2.71 6.57 8.25
N THR A 184 -2.24 7.62 7.57
CA THR A 184 -2.89 8.18 6.39
C THR A 184 -3.00 7.14 5.27
N LEU A 185 -1.91 6.42 5.00
CA LEU A 185 -1.88 5.35 4.00
C LEU A 185 -2.84 4.20 4.37
N ALA A 186 -2.82 3.77 5.64
CA ALA A 186 -3.69 2.71 6.15
C ALA A 186 -5.18 3.06 6.04
N VAL A 187 -5.56 4.24 6.52
CA VAL A 187 -6.96 4.69 6.52
C VAL A 187 -7.43 4.96 5.10
N SER A 188 -6.60 5.57 4.26
CA SER A 188 -6.96 5.88 2.88
C SER A 188 -7.30 4.60 2.10
N ASN A 189 -6.39 3.63 2.08
CA ASN A 189 -6.61 2.39 1.35
C ASN A 189 -7.62 1.48 2.06
N GLY A 190 -7.69 1.53 3.39
CA GLY A 190 -8.69 0.82 4.19
C GLY A 190 -10.10 1.32 4.02
N VAL A 191 -10.30 2.56 3.58
CA VAL A 191 -11.61 3.06 3.18
C VAL A 191 -11.88 2.78 1.70
N VAL A 192 -10.93 3.10 0.81
CA VAL A 192 -11.13 3.00 -0.64
C VAL A 192 -11.40 1.56 -1.09
N ILE A 193 -10.66 0.58 -0.58
CA ILE A 193 -10.77 -0.80 -1.07
C ILE A 193 -12.13 -1.43 -0.75
N PRO A 194 -12.60 -1.46 0.52
CA PRO A 194 -13.94 -1.98 0.82
C PRO A 194 -15.02 -1.20 0.06
N LEU A 195 -14.88 0.13 0.03
CA LEU A 195 -15.86 0.98 -0.62
C LEU A 195 -15.91 0.73 -2.13
N ALA A 196 -14.79 0.40 -2.77
CA ALA A 196 -14.73 0.06 -4.19
C ALA A 196 -15.55 -1.21 -4.50
N PHE A 197 -15.53 -2.23 -3.63
CA PHE A 197 -16.42 -3.39 -3.79
C PHE A 197 -17.89 -3.02 -3.58
N ILE A 198 -18.20 -2.21 -2.56
CA ILE A 198 -19.57 -1.76 -2.26
C ILE A 198 -20.14 -0.83 -3.36
N SER A 199 -19.25 -0.17 -4.10
CA SER A 199 -19.55 0.77 -5.18
C SER A 199 -19.51 0.11 -6.57
N ASP A 200 -19.63 -1.22 -6.64
CA ASP A 200 -19.69 -2.01 -7.87
C ASP A 200 -18.43 -1.90 -8.76
N MET A 201 -17.33 -1.34 -8.25
CA MET A 201 -16.13 -1.02 -9.03
C MET A 201 -15.29 -2.26 -9.42
N PHE A 202 -15.32 -3.30 -8.57
CA PHE A 202 -14.61 -4.57 -8.77
C PHE A 202 -15.55 -5.76 -9.04
N MET A 203 -16.84 -5.50 -9.29
CA MET A 203 -17.84 -6.55 -9.44
C MET A 203 -17.97 -7.01 -10.89
N LEU A 204 -18.04 -8.33 -11.11
CA LEU A 204 -18.34 -8.94 -12.40
C LEU A 204 -19.64 -9.75 -12.28
N GLY A 205 -20.78 -9.14 -12.62
CA GLY A 205 -22.07 -9.84 -12.68
C GLY A 205 -22.67 -10.32 -11.34
N GLY A 206 -21.98 -10.12 -10.21
CA GLY A 206 -22.53 -10.39 -8.87
C GLY A 206 -23.59 -9.38 -8.44
N GLN A 207 -24.47 -9.75 -7.52
CA GLN A 207 -25.41 -8.83 -6.88
C GLN A 207 -25.03 -8.63 -5.42
N LEU A 208 -24.86 -7.36 -5.01
CA LEU A 208 -24.65 -7.01 -3.61
C LEU A 208 -25.90 -7.35 -2.79
N PRO A 209 -25.74 -7.84 -1.54
CA PRO A 209 -26.84 -7.88 -0.58
C PRO A 209 -27.49 -6.49 -0.47
N THR A 210 -28.82 -6.42 -0.43
CA THR A 210 -29.57 -5.16 -0.51
C THR A 210 -29.13 -4.12 0.52
N TRP A 211 -28.83 -4.55 1.75
CA TRP A 211 -28.35 -3.66 2.81
C TRP A 211 -26.99 -3.04 2.47
N LEU A 212 -26.07 -3.81 1.88
CA LEU A 212 -24.74 -3.36 1.49
C LEU A 212 -24.83 -2.44 0.27
N ALA A 213 -25.69 -2.79 -0.70
CA ALA A 213 -25.99 -1.95 -1.85
C ALA A 213 -26.54 -0.58 -1.44
N THR A 214 -27.42 -0.54 -0.43
CA THR A 214 -28.04 0.68 0.12
C THR A 214 -27.01 1.58 0.80
N ILE A 215 -26.11 1.01 1.61
CA ILE A 215 -25.01 1.76 2.24
C ILE A 215 -24.10 2.38 1.18
N GLY A 216 -23.86 1.68 0.06
CA GLY A 216 -23.04 2.19 -1.04
C GLY A 216 -23.53 3.52 -1.59
N TRP A 217 -24.85 3.73 -1.66
CA TRP A 217 -25.46 4.95 -2.20
C TRP A 217 -25.28 6.19 -1.31
N ILE A 218 -24.71 6.04 -0.11
CA ILE A 218 -24.34 7.18 0.74
C ILE A 218 -23.05 7.84 0.24
N PHE A 219 -22.16 7.07 -0.40
CA PHE A 219 -20.80 7.48 -0.67
C PHE A 219 -20.60 7.97 -2.11
N PRO A 220 -19.72 8.97 -2.33
CA PRO A 220 -19.51 9.55 -3.65
C PRO A 220 -18.87 8.56 -4.64
N LEU A 221 -18.25 7.49 -4.14
CA LEU A 221 -17.60 6.49 -4.99
C LEU A 221 -18.62 5.69 -5.83
N LYS A 222 -19.78 5.34 -5.27
CA LYS A 222 -20.85 4.64 -5.99
C LYS A 222 -21.51 5.51 -7.06
N HIS A 223 -21.68 6.79 -6.77
CA HIS A 223 -22.19 7.76 -7.75
C HIS A 223 -21.20 7.98 -8.89
N LEU A 224 -19.89 7.99 -8.62
CA LEU A 224 -18.87 8.09 -9.66
C LEU A 224 -18.89 6.88 -10.59
N THR A 225 -18.95 5.67 -10.03
CA THR A 225 -18.95 4.43 -10.84
C THR A 225 -20.22 4.31 -11.67
N ALA A 226 -21.39 4.66 -11.12
CA ALA A 226 -22.65 4.72 -11.85
C ALA A 226 -22.58 5.71 -13.04
N LEU A 227 -22.17 6.96 -12.79
CA LEU A 227 -22.02 7.97 -13.85
C LEU A 227 -21.10 7.50 -14.99
N PHE A 228 -19.98 6.83 -14.68
CA PHE A 228 -19.10 6.31 -15.72
C PHE A 228 -19.71 5.11 -16.44
N ALA A 229 -20.42 4.23 -15.73
CA ALA A 229 -21.09 3.09 -16.33
C ALA A 229 -22.16 3.56 -17.32
N ASP A 230 -22.99 4.52 -16.93
CA ASP A 230 -24.05 5.07 -17.78
C ASP A 230 -23.48 5.89 -18.94
N ALA A 231 -22.43 6.69 -18.70
CA ALA A 231 -21.78 7.46 -19.76
C ALA A 231 -21.11 6.56 -20.80
N LEU A 232 -20.55 5.42 -20.41
CA LEU A 232 -19.95 4.48 -21.34
C LEU A 232 -20.97 3.48 -21.90
N ASN A 233 -22.22 3.45 -21.45
CA ASN A 233 -23.20 2.50 -21.96
C ASN A 233 -23.71 2.90 -23.38
N PRO A 234 -23.46 2.08 -24.43
CA PRO A 234 -23.87 2.43 -25.79
C PRO A 234 -25.39 2.40 -25.98
N TYR A 235 -26.13 1.68 -25.15
CA TYR A 235 -27.58 1.48 -25.25
C TYR A 235 -28.40 2.61 -24.61
N LEU A 236 -27.80 3.40 -23.72
CA LEU A 236 -28.48 4.54 -23.09
C LEU A 236 -28.49 5.75 -24.01
N THR A 237 -29.66 6.29 -24.34
CA THR A 237 -29.82 7.42 -25.28
C THR A 237 -29.58 8.81 -24.66
N GLY A 238 -29.39 8.88 -23.34
CA GLY A 238 -29.17 10.13 -22.61
C GLY A 238 -27.82 10.80 -22.91
N SER A 239 -27.67 12.06 -22.47
CA SER A 239 -26.43 12.84 -22.58
C SER A 239 -25.30 12.35 -21.65
N GLY A 240 -25.57 11.34 -20.81
CA GLY A 240 -24.68 10.86 -19.76
C GLY A 240 -24.65 11.74 -18.51
N PHE A 241 -25.45 12.81 -18.45
CA PHE A 241 -25.59 13.65 -17.27
C PHE A 241 -26.70 13.14 -16.36
N GLU A 242 -26.34 12.81 -15.13
CA GLU A 242 -27.29 12.54 -14.06
C GLU A 242 -27.05 13.53 -12.92
N LEU A 243 -27.91 14.55 -12.84
CA LEU A 243 -27.76 15.66 -11.90
C LEU A 243 -27.79 15.18 -10.45
N ASP A 244 -28.53 14.13 -10.16
CA ASP A 244 -28.67 13.56 -8.82
C ASP A 244 -27.32 13.04 -8.31
N HIS A 245 -26.61 12.26 -9.13
CA HIS A 245 -25.29 11.73 -8.82
C HIS A 245 -24.23 12.82 -8.75
N LEU A 246 -24.27 13.78 -9.67
CA LEU A 246 -23.37 14.94 -9.65
C LEU A 246 -23.58 15.81 -8.40
N ALA A 247 -24.83 16.01 -7.96
CA ALA A 247 -25.16 16.76 -6.77
C ALA A 247 -24.59 16.10 -5.51
N VAL A 248 -24.67 14.76 -5.40
CA VAL A 248 -24.09 14.04 -4.25
C VAL A 248 -22.56 14.16 -4.23
N ILE A 249 -21.89 14.02 -5.38
CA ILE A 249 -20.43 14.20 -5.47
C ILE A 249 -20.04 15.64 -5.11
N ALA A 250 -20.79 16.64 -5.60
CA ALA A 250 -20.57 18.03 -5.25
C ALA A 250 -20.75 18.30 -3.75
N LEU A 251 -21.79 17.73 -3.14
CA LEU A 251 -22.06 17.88 -1.70
C LEU A 251 -20.94 17.26 -0.86
N TRP A 252 -20.46 16.06 -1.21
CA TRP A 252 -19.31 15.43 -0.56
C TRP A 252 -18.02 16.24 -0.76
N GLY A 253 -17.81 16.82 -1.93
CA GLY A 253 -16.68 17.70 -2.21
C GLY A 253 -16.71 18.97 -1.36
N LEU A 254 -17.88 19.59 -1.21
CA LEU A 254 -18.10 20.74 -0.33
C LEU A 254 -17.86 20.35 1.14
N ALA A 255 -18.43 19.23 1.60
CA ALA A 255 -18.21 18.73 2.95
C ALA A 255 -16.72 18.46 3.23
N GLY A 256 -16.03 17.80 2.32
CA GLY A 256 -14.58 17.57 2.39
C GLY A 256 -13.78 18.87 2.47
N ALA A 257 -14.12 19.86 1.64
CA ALA A 257 -13.46 21.16 1.64
C ALA A 257 -13.70 21.93 2.95
N LEU A 258 -14.92 21.89 3.48
CA LEU A 258 -15.27 22.49 4.78
C LEU A 258 -14.49 21.84 5.92
N VAL A 259 -14.41 20.51 5.95
CA VAL A 259 -13.63 19.79 6.98
C VAL A 259 -12.15 20.09 6.84
N ALA A 260 -11.59 20.05 5.63
CA ALA A 260 -10.18 20.38 5.37
C ALA A 260 -9.84 21.81 5.85
N THR A 261 -10.69 22.79 5.54
CA THR A 261 -10.48 24.18 5.95
C THR A 261 -10.64 24.37 7.46
N ALA A 262 -11.60 23.69 8.10
CA ALA A 262 -11.76 23.71 9.55
C ALA A 262 -10.53 23.14 10.28
N LEU A 263 -9.99 22.01 9.81
CA LEU A 263 -8.77 21.40 10.37
C LEU A 263 -7.54 22.30 10.17
N LEU A 264 -7.39 22.90 8.98
CA LEU A 264 -6.31 23.85 8.69
C LEU A 264 -6.36 25.10 9.56
N ARG A 265 -7.56 25.57 9.95
CA ARG A 265 -7.72 26.69 10.88
C ARG A 265 -7.30 26.29 12.29
N ARG A 266 -7.78 25.13 12.76
CA ARG A 266 -7.46 24.60 14.11
C ARG A 266 -5.96 24.46 14.37
N ASP A 267 -5.20 23.98 13.39
CA ASP A 267 -3.74 23.84 13.54
C ASP A 267 -3.03 25.20 13.60
N ARG A 268 -3.49 26.22 12.86
CA ARG A 268 -2.95 27.58 12.94
C ARG A 268 -3.16 28.19 14.33
N ASP A 269 -4.34 27.99 14.90
CA ASP A 269 -4.68 28.53 16.22
C ASP A 269 -3.83 27.88 17.31
N ARG A 270 -3.57 26.57 17.22
CA ARG A 270 -2.66 25.84 18.11
C ARG A 270 -1.24 26.38 18.06
N ASP A 271 -0.68 26.56 16.86
CA ASP A 271 0.67 27.10 16.68
C ASP A 271 0.81 28.51 17.27
N ALA A 272 -0.22 29.35 17.12
CA ALA A 272 -0.25 30.70 17.72
C ALA A 272 -0.23 30.67 19.26
N THR A 273 -0.97 29.74 19.87
CA THR A 273 -1.00 29.60 21.34
C THR A 273 0.29 29.03 21.93
N HIS A 274 0.95 28.07 21.25
CA HIS A 274 2.20 27.48 21.73
C HIS A 274 3.42 28.40 21.53
N GLY A 275 3.42 29.27 20.51
CA GLY A 275 4.50 30.25 20.29
C GLY A 275 4.64 31.30 21.41
N SER A 276 3.58 31.52 22.20
CA SER A 276 3.56 32.46 23.33
C SER A 276 4.05 31.84 24.65
N GLY A 277 4.23 30.51 24.71
CA GLY A 277 4.48 29.77 25.95
C GLY A 277 5.70 28.86 25.85
N ALA A 278 6.82 29.37 25.35
CA ALA A 278 8.10 28.67 25.38
C ALA A 278 8.58 28.53 26.84
N GLY A 279 7.97 27.58 27.56
CA GLY A 279 8.43 27.13 28.86
C GLY A 279 9.84 26.57 28.72
N THR A 280 10.76 27.12 29.50
CA THR A 280 12.10 26.59 29.72
C THR A 280 12.03 25.09 30.00
N VAL A 281 12.43 24.29 29.02
CA VAL A 281 12.62 22.85 29.21
C VAL A 281 13.77 22.70 30.21
N SER A 282 13.44 22.38 31.45
CA SER A 282 14.42 22.05 32.49
C SER A 282 15.10 20.76 32.09
N HIS A 283 16.29 20.87 31.50
CA HIS A 283 17.17 19.72 31.33
C HIS A 283 17.67 19.30 32.71
N THR A 284 16.98 18.33 33.32
CA THR A 284 17.47 17.66 34.52
C THR A 284 18.83 17.04 34.18
N ARG A 285 19.93 17.62 34.69
CA ARG A 285 21.26 17.01 34.57
C ARG A 285 21.20 15.62 35.21
N ALA A 286 21.50 14.58 34.42
CA ALA A 286 21.71 13.24 34.94
C ALA A 286 22.75 13.30 36.08
N ARG A 287 22.43 12.66 37.21
CA ARG A 287 23.35 12.63 38.36
C ARG A 287 24.45 11.62 38.05
N ALA A 288 25.67 11.87 38.52
CA ALA A 288 26.78 10.93 38.36
C ALA A 288 26.48 9.52 38.90
N ALA A 289 25.53 9.39 39.85
CA ALA A 289 25.04 8.12 40.38
C ALA A 289 24.21 7.29 39.36
N ASP A 290 23.69 7.90 38.30
CA ASP A 290 22.96 7.20 37.23
C ASP A 290 23.91 6.42 36.30
N ALA A 291 25.21 6.68 36.38
CA ALA A 291 26.25 6.08 35.55
C ALA A 291 26.87 4.80 36.16
N VAL A 292 26.29 4.20 37.20
CA VAL A 292 26.80 2.93 37.75
C VAL A 292 26.51 1.81 36.74
N PRO A 293 27.54 1.21 36.10
CA PRO A 293 27.34 0.11 35.18
C PRO A 293 26.85 -1.09 35.98
N ARG A 294 25.54 -1.37 35.91
CA ARG A 294 25.00 -2.64 36.41
C ARG A 294 25.64 -3.74 35.58
N ARG A 295 26.42 -4.63 36.21
CA ARG A 295 26.87 -5.89 35.59
C ARG A 295 25.62 -6.74 35.29
N ALA A 296 24.99 -6.48 34.15
CA ALA A 296 23.95 -7.34 33.63
C ALA A 296 24.62 -8.60 33.09
N ALA A 297 24.13 -9.77 33.49
CA ALA A 297 24.53 -11.03 32.89
C ALA A 297 24.35 -10.93 31.36
N THR A 298 25.27 -11.50 30.60
CA THR A 298 25.14 -11.55 29.14
C THR A 298 23.87 -12.34 28.81
N PRO A 299 22.87 -11.74 28.14
CA PRO A 299 21.64 -12.43 27.82
C PRO A 299 21.91 -13.64 26.91
N SER A 300 21.18 -14.72 27.11
CA SER A 300 21.27 -15.91 26.26
C SER A 300 20.81 -15.60 24.83
N LEU A 301 21.30 -16.36 23.84
CA LEU A 301 20.87 -16.21 22.44
C LEU A 301 19.35 -16.31 22.28
N GLY A 302 18.71 -17.22 23.02
CA GLY A 302 17.26 -17.37 23.02
C GLY A 302 16.53 -16.13 23.57
N ALA A 303 17.04 -15.54 24.66
CA ALA A 303 16.48 -14.30 25.20
C ALA A 303 16.63 -13.13 24.22
N LEU A 304 17.78 -13.02 23.53
CA LEU A 304 18.00 -12.03 22.49
C LEU A 304 17.04 -12.21 21.30
N LEU A 305 16.83 -13.45 20.84
CA LEU A 305 15.88 -13.75 19.77
C LEU A 305 14.45 -13.41 20.16
N LEU A 306 14.02 -13.79 21.37
CA LEU A 306 12.68 -13.48 21.86
C LEU A 306 12.47 -11.96 21.98
N ASP A 307 13.47 -11.22 22.45
CA ASP A 307 13.42 -9.77 22.54
C ASP A 307 13.35 -9.12 21.15
N GLN A 308 14.08 -9.66 20.16
CA GLN A 308 13.98 -9.22 18.76
C GLN A 308 12.61 -9.50 18.16
N VAL A 309 12.02 -10.67 18.41
CA VAL A 309 10.66 -10.99 17.97
C VAL A 309 9.67 -10.02 18.63
N ARG A 310 9.77 -9.80 19.94
CA ARG A 310 8.92 -8.86 20.67
C ARG A 310 9.05 -7.43 20.14
N HIS A 311 10.27 -7.01 19.84
CA HIS A 311 10.55 -5.71 19.26
C HIS A 311 9.94 -5.58 17.85
N ALA A 312 10.14 -6.57 16.99
CA ALA A 312 9.55 -6.61 15.65
C ALA A 312 8.01 -6.56 15.70
N GLN A 313 7.39 -7.34 16.60
CA GLN A 313 5.95 -7.28 16.84
C GLN A 313 5.51 -5.89 17.31
N SER A 314 6.23 -5.31 18.27
CA SER A 314 5.89 -3.98 18.81
C SER A 314 5.95 -2.89 17.75
N ILE A 315 6.89 -2.95 16.81
CA ILE A 315 6.97 -2.01 15.69
C ILE A 315 5.77 -2.21 14.76
N LEU A 316 5.51 -3.46 14.37
CA LEU A 316 4.44 -3.77 13.43
C LEU A 316 3.06 -3.35 13.97
N TRP A 317 2.71 -3.74 15.20
CA TRP A 317 1.41 -3.38 15.79
C TRP A 317 1.23 -1.88 16.03
N ARG A 318 2.31 -1.10 16.02
CA ARG A 318 2.28 0.37 16.09
C ARG A 318 2.25 1.04 14.72
N ASP A 319 2.55 0.29 13.65
CA ASP A 319 2.43 0.75 12.27
C ASP A 319 1.09 0.33 11.68
N ALA A 320 0.14 1.27 11.71
CA ALA A 320 -1.21 1.06 11.18
C ALA A 320 -1.20 0.60 9.71
N SER A 321 -0.24 1.05 8.89
CA SER A 321 -0.14 0.63 7.49
C SER A 321 0.22 -0.84 7.39
N SER A 322 1.24 -1.26 8.14
CA SER A 322 1.65 -2.66 8.18
C SER A 322 0.50 -3.55 8.68
N VAL A 323 -0.19 -3.18 9.76
CA VAL A 323 -1.33 -3.95 10.28
C VAL A 323 -2.46 -4.02 9.27
N PHE A 324 -2.79 -2.90 8.61
CA PHE A 324 -3.85 -2.88 7.61
C PHE A 324 -3.55 -3.84 6.46
N PHE A 325 -2.38 -3.73 5.83
CA PHE A 325 -2.07 -4.57 4.66
C PHE A 325 -1.75 -6.02 5.00
N ALA A 326 -1.08 -6.29 6.12
CA ALA A 326 -0.69 -7.64 6.53
C ALA A 326 -1.82 -8.46 7.16
N VAL A 327 -2.75 -7.79 7.85
CA VAL A 327 -3.77 -8.45 8.67
C VAL A 327 -5.17 -8.07 8.20
N ALA A 328 -5.52 -6.79 8.17
CA ALA A 328 -6.89 -6.37 7.93
C ALA A 328 -7.33 -6.61 6.47
N PHE A 329 -6.49 -6.29 5.49
CA PHE A 329 -6.83 -6.38 4.07
C PHE A 329 -7.16 -7.81 3.62
N PRO A 330 -6.34 -8.84 3.91
CA PRO A 330 -6.70 -10.23 3.60
C PRO A 330 -8.01 -10.67 4.26
N VAL A 331 -8.20 -10.32 5.55
CA VAL A 331 -9.42 -10.65 6.32
C VAL A 331 -10.65 -9.98 5.72
N VAL A 332 -10.55 -8.70 5.35
CA VAL A 332 -11.61 -7.94 4.71
C VAL A 332 -11.97 -8.53 3.34
N LEU A 333 -10.99 -8.96 2.54
CA LEU A 333 -11.27 -9.60 1.26
C LEU A 333 -11.98 -10.95 1.42
N VAL A 334 -11.62 -11.75 2.42
CA VAL A 334 -12.35 -12.99 2.75
C VAL A 334 -13.78 -12.70 3.20
N ALA A 335 -14.04 -11.58 3.88
CA ALA A 335 -15.40 -11.18 4.27
C ALA A 335 -16.23 -10.67 3.09
N ILE A 336 -15.61 -9.91 2.18
CA ILE A 336 -16.33 -9.20 1.12
C ILE A 336 -16.48 -10.06 -0.14
N ILE A 337 -15.40 -10.65 -0.66
CA ILE A 337 -15.44 -11.28 -1.99
C ILE A 337 -16.48 -12.42 -2.07
N PRO A 338 -16.50 -13.42 -1.16
CA PRO A 338 -17.50 -14.47 -1.22
C PRO A 338 -18.93 -13.96 -0.97
N ALA A 339 -19.09 -12.96 -0.09
CA ALA A 339 -20.40 -12.35 0.18
C ALA A 339 -21.00 -11.64 -1.04
N VAL A 340 -20.15 -11.04 -1.88
CA VAL A 340 -20.55 -10.30 -3.09
C VAL A 340 -20.79 -11.22 -4.29
N ASN A 341 -20.12 -12.37 -4.35
CA ASN A 341 -20.22 -13.32 -5.46
C ASN A 341 -21.26 -14.43 -5.23
N GLY A 342 -22.33 -14.15 -4.49
CA GLY A 342 -23.44 -15.09 -4.28
C GLY A 342 -23.23 -16.12 -3.15
N GLY A 343 -22.35 -15.81 -2.18
CA GLY A 343 -22.24 -16.53 -0.92
C GLY A 343 -21.00 -17.43 -0.81
N GLY A 344 -20.56 -17.67 0.44
CA GLY A 344 -19.37 -18.49 0.73
C GLY A 344 -19.52 -19.98 0.45
N ASP A 345 -20.74 -20.45 0.22
CA ASP A 345 -21.11 -21.87 0.05
C ASP A 345 -21.00 -22.37 -1.39
N GLN A 346 -20.73 -21.48 -2.36
CA GLN A 346 -20.57 -21.89 -3.76
C GLN A 346 -19.40 -22.86 -3.91
N ILE A 347 -19.69 -24.08 -4.32
CA ILE A 347 -18.69 -25.14 -4.51
C ILE A 347 -18.00 -24.91 -5.85
N MET A 348 -16.69 -24.81 -5.79
CA MET A 348 -15.81 -24.59 -6.92
C MET A 348 -15.42 -25.93 -7.57
N SER A 349 -14.78 -25.86 -8.75
CA SER A 349 -14.32 -27.04 -9.49
C SER A 349 -13.33 -27.94 -8.74
N ASN A 350 -12.64 -27.39 -7.74
CA ASN A 350 -11.74 -28.13 -6.85
C ASN A 350 -12.43 -28.70 -5.60
N GLY A 351 -13.76 -28.62 -5.50
CA GLY A 351 -14.57 -29.11 -4.39
C GLY A 351 -14.55 -28.23 -3.13
N LEU A 352 -13.84 -27.10 -3.14
CA LEU A 352 -13.84 -26.13 -2.04
C LEU A 352 -15.01 -25.16 -2.18
N SER A 353 -15.53 -24.69 -1.04
CA SER A 353 -16.44 -23.54 -1.04
C SER A 353 -15.67 -22.25 -1.33
N LEU A 354 -16.31 -21.29 -1.99
CA LEU A 354 -15.70 -20.01 -2.36
C LEU A 354 -15.08 -19.28 -1.16
N GLY A 355 -15.78 -19.30 -0.02
CA GLY A 355 -15.26 -18.72 1.23
C GLY A 355 -14.00 -19.42 1.73
N THR A 356 -13.97 -20.75 1.65
CA THR A 356 -12.82 -21.57 2.09
C THR A 356 -11.62 -21.41 1.16
N PHE A 357 -11.86 -21.30 -0.14
CA PHE A 357 -10.81 -21.03 -1.11
C PHE A 357 -10.15 -19.67 -0.88
N TYR A 358 -10.95 -18.60 -0.76
CA TYR A 358 -10.40 -17.28 -0.48
C TYR A 358 -9.73 -17.22 0.89
N ALA A 359 -10.21 -17.96 1.88
CA ALA A 359 -9.53 -18.08 3.17
C ALA A 359 -8.11 -18.65 3.02
N ALA A 360 -7.94 -19.73 2.23
CA ALA A 360 -6.64 -20.31 1.94
C ALA A 360 -5.72 -19.33 1.18
N THR A 361 -6.20 -18.77 0.07
CA THR A 361 -5.35 -17.92 -0.78
C THR A 361 -5.02 -16.59 -0.11
N MET A 362 -5.95 -15.99 0.65
CA MET A 362 -5.70 -14.76 1.40
C MET A 362 -4.78 -14.96 2.59
N ALA A 363 -4.74 -16.14 3.21
CA ALA A 363 -3.73 -16.46 4.23
C ALA A 363 -2.32 -16.47 3.61
N VAL A 364 -2.17 -17.05 2.41
CA VAL A 364 -0.91 -17.00 1.65
C VAL A 364 -0.55 -15.58 1.23
N TYR A 365 -1.53 -14.80 0.76
CA TYR A 365 -1.31 -13.40 0.40
C TYR A 365 -0.88 -12.53 1.60
N GLY A 366 -1.55 -12.67 2.75
CA GLY A 366 -1.17 -11.99 3.98
C GLY A 366 0.25 -12.35 4.43
N ALA A 367 0.63 -13.62 4.30
CA ALA A 367 2.00 -14.07 4.54
C ALA A 367 3.00 -13.46 3.55
N ALA A 368 2.65 -13.39 2.26
CA ALA A 368 3.49 -12.76 1.24
C ALA A 368 3.67 -11.26 1.50
N VAL A 369 2.60 -10.49 1.77
CA VAL A 369 2.72 -9.06 2.10
C VAL A 369 3.58 -8.85 3.34
N THR A 370 3.36 -9.63 4.39
CA THR A 370 4.13 -9.53 5.64
C THR A 370 5.61 -9.83 5.44
N ALA A 371 5.91 -10.97 4.82
CA ALA A 371 7.26 -11.51 4.77
C ALA A 371 8.07 -11.04 3.54
N TYR A 372 7.42 -10.87 2.39
CA TYR A 372 8.08 -10.45 1.15
C TYR A 372 8.10 -8.92 0.98
N VAL A 373 7.12 -8.17 1.51
CA VAL A 373 7.04 -6.71 1.33
C VAL A 373 7.44 -5.96 2.60
N ASN A 374 6.67 -6.10 3.68
CA ASN A 374 6.81 -5.24 4.88
C ASN A 374 8.10 -5.52 5.65
N MET A 375 8.43 -6.80 5.88
CA MET A 375 9.63 -7.19 6.62
C MET A 375 10.94 -6.69 5.98
N PRO A 376 11.22 -6.91 4.69
CA PRO A 376 12.45 -6.41 4.07
C PRO A 376 12.45 -4.88 3.92
N GLN A 377 11.30 -4.24 3.73
CA GLN A 377 11.19 -2.78 3.80
C GLN A 377 11.67 -2.27 5.17
N GLY A 378 11.17 -2.84 6.27
CA GLY A 378 11.56 -2.42 7.62
C GLY A 378 13.07 -2.56 7.87
N VAL A 379 13.69 -3.63 7.35
CA VAL A 379 15.16 -3.79 7.43
C VAL A 379 15.90 -2.75 6.58
N ALA A 380 15.37 -2.41 5.39
CA ALA A 380 15.94 -1.37 4.56
C ALA A 380 15.79 0.04 5.18
N GLU A 381 14.68 0.33 5.86
CA GLU A 381 14.49 1.56 6.62
C GLU A 381 15.49 1.66 7.78
N ASP A 382 15.71 0.55 8.48
CA ASP A 382 16.72 0.48 9.54
C ASP A 382 18.13 0.71 9.01
N ARG A 383 18.43 0.25 7.78
CA ARG A 383 19.69 0.55 7.08
C ARG A 383 19.81 2.03 6.76
N GLU A 384 18.78 2.65 6.17
CA GLU A 384 18.78 4.08 5.81
C GLU A 384 18.96 5.00 7.02
N ARG A 385 18.33 4.64 8.16
CA ARG A 385 18.41 5.40 9.41
C ARG A 385 19.68 5.11 10.22
N GLY A 386 20.58 4.27 9.69
CA GLY A 386 21.78 3.82 10.39
C GLY A 386 21.51 3.04 11.68
N VAL A 387 20.30 2.49 11.85
CA VAL A 387 19.95 1.63 12.99
C VAL A 387 20.84 0.38 12.96
N LEU A 388 21.04 -0.22 11.77
CA LEU A 388 21.87 -1.42 11.62
C LEU A 388 23.33 -1.17 12.07
N LYS A 389 23.89 0.01 11.77
CA LYS A 389 25.22 0.44 12.25
C LYS A 389 25.28 0.51 13.77
N ARG A 390 24.28 1.13 14.40
CA ARG A 390 24.19 1.24 15.86
C ARG A 390 24.04 -0.13 16.52
N THR A 391 23.25 -1.03 15.93
CA THR A 391 23.11 -2.40 16.42
C THR A 391 24.40 -3.20 16.29
N GLY A 392 25.27 -2.90 15.32
CA GLY A 392 26.58 -3.55 15.18
C GLY A 392 27.54 -3.34 16.36
N GLY A 393 27.33 -2.26 17.13
CA GLY A 393 28.03 -1.97 18.39
C GLY A 393 27.45 -2.69 19.62
N THR A 394 26.33 -3.41 19.47
CA THR A 394 25.69 -4.17 20.56
C THR A 394 26.15 -5.64 20.53
N PRO A 395 25.92 -6.43 21.62
CA PRO A 395 26.23 -7.86 21.62
C PRO A 395 25.29 -8.69 20.72
N LEU A 396 24.32 -8.10 20.02
CA LEU A 396 23.37 -8.81 19.16
C LEU A 396 24.05 -9.26 17.85
N PRO A 397 24.17 -10.57 17.58
CA PRO A 397 24.75 -11.04 16.32
C PRO A 397 23.79 -10.81 15.15
N THR A 398 24.32 -10.41 13.99
CA THR A 398 23.52 -10.10 12.79
C THR A 398 22.59 -11.24 12.34
N PRO A 399 23.01 -12.52 12.37
CA PRO A 399 22.09 -13.63 12.07
C PRO A 399 20.89 -13.69 13.02
N ALA A 400 21.07 -13.37 14.31
CA ALA A 400 19.95 -13.35 15.26
C ALA A 400 18.96 -12.21 14.97
N LEU A 401 19.45 -11.06 14.50
CA LEU A 401 18.58 -9.96 14.06
C LEU A 401 17.72 -10.39 12.87
N LEU A 402 18.32 -11.02 11.85
CA LEU A 402 17.59 -11.48 10.66
C LEU A 402 16.60 -12.61 11.00
N VAL A 403 17.03 -13.60 11.79
CA VAL A 403 16.13 -14.67 12.27
C VAL A 403 14.99 -14.09 13.10
N GLY A 404 15.25 -13.10 13.96
CA GLY A 404 14.21 -12.41 14.72
C GLY A 404 13.19 -11.69 13.83
N ARG A 405 13.61 -11.11 12.70
CA ARG A 405 12.70 -10.50 11.71
C ARG A 405 11.86 -11.52 10.98
N VAL A 406 12.46 -12.65 10.56
CA VAL A 406 11.74 -13.77 9.93
C VAL A 406 10.72 -14.37 10.89
N ALA A 407 11.12 -14.62 12.15
CA ALA A 407 10.22 -15.13 13.19
C ALA A 407 9.11 -14.13 13.54
N GLY A 408 9.42 -12.82 13.52
CA GLY A 408 8.42 -11.76 13.63
C GLY A 408 7.39 -11.83 12.50
N ALA A 409 7.83 -11.90 11.24
CA ALA A 409 6.93 -12.06 10.10
C ALA A 409 6.08 -13.33 10.20
N LEU A 410 6.68 -14.46 10.63
CA LEU A 410 5.97 -15.71 10.83
C LEU A 410 4.85 -15.59 11.87
N ALA A 411 5.12 -14.98 13.02
CA ALA A 411 4.11 -14.77 14.04
C ALA A 411 2.93 -13.91 13.53
N VAL A 412 3.20 -12.89 12.70
CA VAL A 412 2.13 -12.09 12.08
C VAL A 412 1.33 -12.91 11.08
N SER A 413 1.99 -13.67 10.21
CA SER A 413 1.29 -14.56 9.25
C SER A 413 0.40 -15.57 9.95
N LEU A 414 0.84 -16.14 11.08
CA LEU A 414 0.04 -17.06 11.89
C LEU A 414 -1.17 -16.36 12.51
N VAL A 415 -1.00 -15.12 13.02
CA VAL A 415 -2.11 -14.32 13.54
C VAL A 415 -3.13 -14.00 12.43
N THR A 416 -2.66 -13.59 11.25
CA THR A 416 -3.53 -13.34 10.09
C THR A 416 -4.26 -14.62 9.65
N GLY A 417 -3.55 -15.74 9.56
CA GLY A 417 -4.15 -17.04 9.21
C GLY A 417 -5.22 -17.47 10.22
N LEU A 418 -4.95 -17.30 11.52
CA LEU A 418 -5.94 -17.56 12.57
C LEU A 418 -7.15 -16.64 12.46
N ALA A 419 -6.94 -15.34 12.25
CA ALA A 419 -8.03 -14.38 12.07
C ALA A 419 -8.92 -14.73 10.87
N ILE A 420 -8.31 -15.17 9.76
CA ILE A 420 -9.03 -15.63 8.56
C ILE A 420 -9.82 -16.91 8.86
N VAL A 421 -9.23 -17.90 9.54
CA VAL A 421 -9.93 -19.14 9.91
C VAL A 421 -11.12 -18.85 10.82
N VAL A 422 -10.94 -18.01 11.84
CA VAL A 422 -12.02 -17.59 12.75
C VAL A 422 -13.12 -16.86 11.99
N LEU A 423 -12.78 -15.88 11.16
CA LEU A 423 -13.75 -15.15 10.35
C LEU A 423 -14.54 -16.11 9.44
N THR A 424 -13.85 -17.01 8.75
CA THR A 424 -14.46 -17.95 7.81
C THR A 424 -15.41 -18.91 8.53
N GLY A 425 -15.01 -19.44 9.69
CA GLY A 425 -15.85 -20.30 10.52
C GLY A 425 -17.10 -19.59 11.06
N LEU A 426 -16.97 -18.29 11.40
CA LEU A 426 -18.11 -17.48 11.87
C LEU A 426 -19.05 -17.05 10.74
N ALA A 427 -18.49 -16.61 9.61
CA ALA A 427 -19.24 -15.99 8.51
C ALA A 427 -19.89 -17.02 7.57
N TYR A 428 -19.17 -18.11 7.26
CA TYR A 428 -19.58 -19.05 6.21
C TYR A 428 -19.86 -20.46 6.74
N ARG A 429 -19.44 -20.78 7.97
CA ARG A 429 -19.60 -22.11 8.60
C ARG A 429 -19.26 -23.30 7.66
N PRO A 430 -18.18 -23.23 6.85
CA PRO A 430 -17.74 -24.40 6.13
C PRO A 430 -17.28 -25.40 7.20
N GLY A 431 -17.71 -26.66 7.13
CA GLY A 431 -17.24 -27.68 8.07
C GLY A 431 -15.71 -27.64 8.20
N TRP A 432 -15.19 -27.90 9.40
CA TRP A 432 -13.74 -27.81 9.66
C TRP A 432 -12.97 -28.75 8.74
N PRO A 433 -12.06 -28.24 7.88
CA PRO A 433 -11.27 -29.09 7.00
C PRO A 433 -10.36 -30.03 7.80
N SER A 434 -10.25 -31.29 7.41
CA SER A 434 -9.39 -32.28 8.08
C SER A 434 -7.90 -31.92 8.01
N GLY A 435 -7.46 -31.20 6.98
CA GLY A 435 -6.05 -30.90 6.73
C GLY A 435 -5.53 -29.58 7.30
N MET A 436 -6.15 -29.04 8.36
CA MET A 436 -5.67 -27.81 9.01
C MET A 436 -4.19 -27.87 9.47
N ALA A 437 -3.71 -29.04 9.90
CA ALA A 437 -2.31 -29.22 10.26
C ALA A 437 -1.39 -29.02 9.04
N ALA A 438 -1.76 -29.58 7.89
CA ALA A 438 -1.03 -29.41 6.64
C ALA A 438 -1.10 -27.95 6.14
N ALA A 439 -2.24 -27.28 6.34
CA ALA A 439 -2.38 -25.85 6.06
C ALA A 439 -1.44 -24.99 6.92
N ALA A 440 -1.35 -25.27 8.23
CA ALA A 440 -0.44 -24.58 9.13
C ALA A 440 1.03 -24.78 8.74
N VAL A 441 1.43 -26.01 8.41
CA VAL A 441 2.79 -26.30 7.91
C VAL A 441 3.07 -25.56 6.61
N THR A 442 2.12 -25.58 5.66
CA THR A 442 2.23 -24.84 4.40
C THR A 442 2.40 -23.35 4.63
N LEU A 443 1.64 -22.75 5.56
CA LEU A 443 1.75 -21.33 5.90
C LEU A 443 3.13 -20.98 6.45
N VAL A 444 3.68 -21.84 7.32
CA VAL A 444 5.02 -21.66 7.88
C VAL A 444 6.07 -21.71 6.78
N VAL A 445 6.05 -22.75 5.93
CA VAL A 445 7.02 -22.93 4.84
C VAL A 445 6.93 -21.78 3.84
N ALA A 446 5.72 -21.39 3.44
CA ALA A 446 5.50 -20.26 2.52
C ALA A 446 6.02 -18.94 3.12
N THR A 447 5.72 -18.67 4.39
CA THR A 447 6.16 -17.43 5.05
C THR A 447 7.69 -17.36 5.13
N VAL A 448 8.35 -18.46 5.49
CA VAL A 448 9.82 -18.52 5.54
C VAL A 448 10.42 -18.32 4.15
N CYS A 449 9.85 -18.96 3.12
CA CYS A 449 10.28 -18.78 1.73
C CYS A 449 10.18 -17.31 1.31
N PHE A 450 9.00 -16.69 1.50
CA PHE A 450 8.77 -15.28 1.18
C PHE A 450 9.70 -14.33 1.95
N ALA A 451 9.98 -14.63 3.22
CA ALA A 451 10.88 -13.85 4.05
C ALA A 451 12.31 -13.87 3.51
N VAL A 452 12.82 -15.07 3.18
CA VAL A 452 14.18 -15.25 2.67
C VAL A 452 14.35 -14.63 1.28
N VAL A 453 13.37 -14.81 0.39
CA VAL A 453 13.37 -14.19 -0.94
C VAL A 453 13.25 -12.66 -0.84
N GLY A 454 12.44 -12.14 0.08
CA GLY A 454 12.32 -10.71 0.35
C GLY A 454 13.62 -10.08 0.85
N LEU A 455 14.31 -10.75 1.78
CA LEU A 455 15.64 -10.35 2.24
C LEU A 455 16.67 -10.37 1.11
N ALA A 456 16.63 -11.39 0.23
CA ALA A 456 17.50 -11.45 -0.93
C ALA A 456 17.28 -10.26 -1.88
N VAL A 457 16.02 -9.92 -2.18
CA VAL A 457 15.67 -8.73 -2.99
C VAL A 457 16.20 -7.44 -2.36
N MET A 458 16.06 -7.29 -1.04
CA MET A 458 16.54 -6.11 -0.31
C MET A 458 18.06 -5.87 -0.43
N THR A 459 18.85 -6.91 -0.69
CA THR A 459 20.29 -6.74 -0.94
C THR A 459 20.62 -6.03 -2.26
N PHE A 460 19.70 -6.04 -3.25
CA PHE A 460 19.90 -5.38 -4.54
C PHE A 460 19.44 -3.93 -4.55
N VAL A 461 18.58 -3.54 -3.61
CA VAL A 461 17.96 -2.22 -3.60
C VAL A 461 18.52 -1.37 -2.47
N ARG A 462 18.88 -0.12 -2.77
CA ARG A 462 19.55 0.78 -1.81
C ARG A 462 18.58 1.51 -0.88
N SER A 463 17.34 1.74 -1.30
CA SER A 463 16.35 2.47 -0.50
C SER A 463 15.18 1.59 -0.05
N ALA A 464 14.57 1.92 1.08
CA ALA A 464 13.37 1.26 1.59
C ALA A 464 12.20 1.39 0.62
N GLN A 465 11.97 2.60 0.10
CA GLN A 465 10.96 2.83 -0.94
C GLN A 465 11.24 2.04 -2.21
N GLY A 466 12.50 1.87 -2.58
CA GLY A 466 12.88 1.01 -3.68
C GLY A 466 12.57 -0.46 -3.41
N VAL A 467 12.80 -0.94 -2.17
CA VAL A 467 12.45 -2.31 -1.76
C VAL A 467 10.96 -2.53 -1.93
N VAL A 468 10.11 -1.65 -1.40
CA VAL A 468 8.64 -1.72 -1.60
C VAL A 468 8.29 -1.71 -3.08
N GLY A 469 8.95 -0.85 -3.88
CA GLY A 469 8.67 -0.75 -5.31
C GLY A 469 8.94 -2.04 -6.06
N VAL A 470 10.04 -2.72 -5.74
CA VAL A 470 10.37 -4.01 -6.34
C VAL A 470 9.46 -5.10 -5.80
N THR A 471 9.32 -5.24 -4.48
CA THR A 471 8.58 -6.35 -3.88
C THR A 471 7.08 -6.26 -4.12
N LEU A 472 6.48 -5.07 -3.99
CA LEU A 472 5.05 -4.89 -4.32
C LEU A 472 4.81 -4.91 -5.83
N GLY A 473 5.73 -4.34 -6.62
CA GLY A 473 5.68 -4.34 -8.07
C GLY A 473 5.79 -5.73 -8.70
N THR A 474 6.47 -6.67 -8.05
CA THR A 474 6.48 -8.09 -8.45
C THR A 474 5.33 -8.87 -7.82
N LEU A 475 5.01 -8.66 -6.54
CA LEU A 475 3.98 -9.41 -5.83
C LEU A 475 2.60 -9.23 -6.46
N LEU A 476 2.26 -7.99 -6.84
CA LEU A 476 0.91 -7.67 -7.27
C LEU A 476 0.54 -8.32 -8.61
N PRO A 477 1.32 -8.20 -9.70
CA PRO A 477 1.09 -8.97 -10.92
C PRO A 477 1.11 -10.49 -10.67
N LEU A 478 2.05 -10.97 -9.84
CA LEU A 478 2.14 -12.39 -9.52
C LEU A 478 0.88 -12.90 -8.80
N ALA A 479 0.32 -12.14 -7.85
CA ALA A 479 -0.87 -12.53 -7.11
C ALA A 479 -2.08 -12.73 -8.04
N PHE A 480 -2.17 -11.93 -9.10
CA PHE A 480 -3.21 -12.08 -10.10
C PHE A 480 -3.08 -13.35 -10.95
N ILE A 481 -1.86 -13.71 -11.35
CA ILE A 481 -1.61 -14.90 -12.17
C ILE A 481 -1.38 -16.18 -11.34
N SER A 482 -1.38 -16.08 -10.01
CA SER A 482 -1.09 -17.17 -9.06
C SER A 482 -2.34 -17.67 -8.31
N ASP A 483 -3.52 -17.54 -8.90
CA ASP A 483 -4.81 -17.98 -8.34
C ASP A 483 -5.19 -17.33 -6.99
N ILE A 484 -4.57 -16.21 -6.59
CA ILE A 484 -4.85 -15.57 -5.29
C ILE A 484 -6.14 -14.75 -5.35
N PHE A 485 -6.24 -13.84 -6.32
CA PHE A 485 -7.40 -12.95 -6.47
C PHE A 485 -8.45 -13.49 -7.42
N VAL A 486 -8.03 -14.26 -8.43
CA VAL A 486 -8.92 -14.77 -9.48
C VAL A 486 -8.95 -16.29 -9.45
N VAL A 487 -10.15 -16.83 -9.55
CA VAL A 487 -10.42 -18.27 -9.54
C VAL A 487 -10.51 -18.81 -10.95
N GLY A 488 -9.90 -19.97 -11.22
CA GLY A 488 -10.19 -20.76 -12.42
C GLY A 488 -9.82 -20.08 -13.73
N ALA A 489 -8.99 -19.05 -13.64
CA ALA A 489 -8.49 -18.26 -14.74
C ALA A 489 -7.61 -19.11 -15.68
N SER A 490 -7.97 -19.24 -16.94
CA SER A 490 -7.08 -19.79 -17.98
C SER A 490 -6.19 -18.68 -18.53
N PHE A 491 -4.89 -18.76 -18.27
CA PHE A 491 -3.92 -17.78 -18.78
C PHE A 491 -3.30 -18.25 -20.11
N PRO A 492 -2.83 -17.33 -20.97
CA PRO A 492 -2.00 -17.71 -22.12
C PRO A 492 -0.80 -18.56 -21.67
N PRO A 493 -0.32 -19.53 -22.49
CA PRO A 493 0.68 -20.50 -22.06
C PRO A 493 1.96 -19.88 -21.47
N VAL A 494 2.38 -18.72 -22.00
CA VAL A 494 3.55 -17.99 -21.49
C VAL A 494 3.29 -17.42 -20.09
N VAL A 495 2.13 -16.80 -19.87
CA VAL A 495 1.75 -16.22 -18.56
C VAL A 495 1.55 -17.33 -17.54
N GLU A 496 0.95 -18.44 -17.95
CA GLU A 496 0.82 -19.63 -17.12
C GLU A 496 2.19 -20.20 -16.73
N ALA A 497 3.11 -20.38 -17.68
CA ALA A 497 4.47 -20.86 -17.40
C ALA A 497 5.22 -19.93 -16.43
N ILE A 498 5.11 -18.61 -16.59
CA ILE A 498 5.70 -17.63 -15.68
C ILE A 498 5.13 -17.79 -14.27
N SER A 499 3.81 -17.96 -14.13
CA SER A 499 3.20 -18.11 -12.81
C SER A 499 3.67 -19.35 -12.04
N TRP A 500 4.04 -20.42 -12.75
CA TRP A 500 4.60 -21.65 -12.17
C TRP A 500 6.10 -21.53 -11.82
N LEU A 501 6.81 -20.51 -12.32
CA LEU A 501 8.21 -20.28 -11.97
C LEU A 501 8.36 -19.77 -10.52
N PHE A 502 7.40 -18.97 -10.06
CA PHE A 502 7.49 -18.24 -8.79
C PHE A 502 6.85 -19.00 -7.63
N PRO A 503 7.32 -18.79 -6.38
CA PRO A 503 6.84 -19.54 -5.22
C PRO A 503 5.37 -19.23 -4.86
N LEU A 504 4.82 -18.12 -5.35
CA LEU A 504 3.49 -17.65 -4.94
C LEU A 504 2.36 -18.61 -5.37
N ARG A 505 2.34 -19.05 -6.64
CA ARG A 505 1.33 -20.01 -7.14
C ARG A 505 1.45 -21.37 -6.44
N HIS A 506 2.68 -21.83 -6.21
CA HIS A 506 2.93 -23.05 -5.44
C HIS A 506 2.43 -22.97 -4.00
N ALA A 507 2.65 -21.83 -3.32
CA ALA A 507 2.13 -21.63 -1.97
C ALA A 507 0.60 -21.61 -1.94
N ALA A 508 -0.05 -20.93 -2.89
CA ALA A 508 -1.50 -20.88 -3.01
C ALA A 508 -2.09 -22.29 -3.25
N ARG A 509 -1.53 -23.03 -4.22
CA ARG A 509 -1.97 -24.40 -4.54
C ARG A 509 -1.76 -25.36 -3.38
N ALA A 510 -0.59 -25.37 -2.76
CA ALA A 510 -0.31 -26.18 -1.57
C ALA A 510 -1.30 -25.88 -0.44
N MET A 511 -1.65 -24.60 -0.22
CA MET A 511 -2.62 -24.22 0.79
C MET A 511 -4.01 -24.75 0.46
N THR A 512 -4.48 -24.57 -0.78
CA THR A 512 -5.80 -25.05 -1.20
C THR A 512 -5.90 -26.58 -1.19
N GLU A 513 -4.87 -27.30 -1.63
CA GLU A 513 -4.82 -28.77 -1.61
C GLU A 513 -4.78 -29.33 -0.19
N SER A 514 -4.15 -28.62 0.74
CA SER A 514 -4.08 -29.04 2.14
C SER A 514 -5.45 -29.08 2.81
N ILE A 515 -6.39 -28.23 2.38
CA ILE A 515 -7.75 -28.14 2.94
C ILE A 515 -8.83 -28.74 2.03
N ALA A 516 -8.48 -29.17 0.82
CA ALA A 516 -9.41 -29.79 -0.11
C ALA A 516 -9.83 -31.18 0.39
N PRO A 517 -11.14 -31.54 0.28
CA PRO A 517 -11.64 -32.83 0.78
C PRO A 517 -10.96 -34.06 0.16
N ALA A 518 -10.53 -33.97 -1.10
CA ALA A 518 -9.98 -35.09 -1.86
C ALA A 518 -8.48 -35.33 -1.63
N THR A 519 -7.73 -34.32 -1.20
CA THR A 519 -6.24 -34.36 -1.17
C THR A 519 -5.66 -34.06 0.21
N SER A 520 -6.49 -33.94 1.25
CA SER A 520 -6.14 -33.45 2.59
C SER A 520 -4.79 -33.97 3.08
N GLY A 521 -3.73 -33.16 2.94
CA GLY A 521 -2.35 -33.59 3.13
C GLY A 521 -1.31 -32.56 2.69
N LEU A 522 -0.03 -32.90 2.86
CA LEU A 522 1.09 -32.05 2.44
C LEU A 522 1.33 -32.20 0.94
N ALA A 523 1.19 -31.10 0.19
CA ALA A 523 1.49 -31.04 -1.24
C ALA A 523 3.01 -31.00 -1.48
N TRP A 524 3.68 -32.15 -1.31
CA TRP A 524 5.15 -32.26 -1.34
C TRP A 524 5.79 -31.66 -2.59
N GLY A 525 5.16 -31.78 -3.76
CA GLY A 525 5.67 -31.19 -5.00
C GLY A 525 5.78 -29.67 -4.92
N HIS A 526 4.75 -29.01 -4.39
CA HIS A 526 4.75 -27.55 -4.21
C HIS A 526 5.66 -27.11 -3.06
N LEU A 527 5.68 -27.86 -1.95
CA LEU A 527 6.58 -27.58 -0.82
C LEU A 527 8.06 -27.71 -1.23
N ALA A 528 8.42 -28.67 -2.09
CA ALA A 528 9.78 -28.81 -2.61
C ALA A 528 10.22 -27.58 -3.40
N VAL A 529 9.34 -26.99 -4.21
CA VAL A 529 9.63 -25.75 -4.94
C VAL A 529 9.81 -24.56 -3.98
N LEU A 530 8.99 -24.46 -2.92
CA LEU A 530 9.17 -23.44 -1.89
C LEU A 530 10.52 -23.58 -1.18
N LEU A 531 10.94 -24.81 -0.87
CA LEU A 531 12.25 -25.09 -0.27
C LEU A 531 13.39 -24.75 -1.22
N ALA A 532 13.26 -25.04 -2.51
CA ALA A 532 14.25 -24.67 -3.53
C ALA A 532 14.42 -23.14 -3.64
N TRP A 533 13.31 -22.39 -3.66
CA TRP A 533 13.35 -20.91 -3.62
C TRP A 533 13.94 -20.36 -2.32
N THR A 534 13.65 -21.01 -1.19
CA THR A 534 14.24 -20.66 0.11
C THR A 534 15.76 -20.85 0.08
N LEU A 535 16.24 -21.97 -0.46
CA LEU A 535 17.67 -22.25 -0.62
C LEU A 535 18.33 -21.24 -1.56
N ALA A 536 17.71 -20.94 -2.71
CA ALA A 536 18.22 -19.96 -3.66
C ALA A 536 18.33 -18.55 -3.03
N GLY A 537 17.30 -18.10 -2.31
CA GLY A 537 17.32 -16.83 -1.59
C GLY A 537 18.37 -16.80 -0.48
N ALA A 538 18.54 -17.91 0.25
CA ALA A 538 19.58 -18.04 1.28
C ALA A 538 21.00 -17.98 0.70
N VAL A 539 21.24 -18.60 -0.46
CA VAL A 539 22.50 -18.50 -1.20
C VAL A 539 22.78 -17.06 -1.62
N VAL A 540 21.79 -16.37 -2.21
CA VAL A 540 21.94 -14.95 -2.58
C VAL A 540 22.24 -14.09 -1.36
N LEU A 541 21.56 -14.33 -0.25
CA LEU A 541 21.80 -13.62 1.01
C LEU A 541 23.22 -13.88 1.52
N ALA A 542 23.68 -15.13 1.54
CA ALA A 542 25.03 -15.47 1.97
C ALA A 542 26.12 -14.83 1.10
N LEU A 543 25.89 -14.71 -0.21
CA LEU A 543 26.86 -14.13 -1.16
C LEU A 543 26.89 -12.60 -1.14
N ARG A 544 25.73 -11.94 -0.93
CA ARG A 544 25.59 -10.49 -1.07
C ARG A 544 25.55 -9.74 0.26
N TYR A 545 25.02 -10.36 1.31
CA TYR A 545 24.82 -9.69 2.58
C TYR A 545 26.15 -9.54 3.31
N ARG A 546 26.69 -8.33 3.29
CA ARG A 546 27.86 -7.95 4.07
C ARG A 546 27.37 -7.17 5.30
N PRO A 547 27.55 -7.70 6.53
CA PRO A 547 27.36 -6.89 7.73
C PRO A 547 28.26 -5.66 7.59
N GLU A 548 27.69 -4.46 7.75
CA GLU A 548 28.49 -3.23 7.79
C GLU A 548 29.52 -3.43 8.90
N ALA A 549 30.80 -3.53 8.51
CA ALA A 549 31.85 -4.01 9.37
C ALA A 549 31.90 -3.17 10.64
N ARG A 550 32.16 -3.83 11.78
CA ARG A 550 32.73 -3.18 12.95
C ARG A 550 34.06 -2.58 12.50
N GLU A 551 34.05 -1.35 11.99
CA GLU A 551 35.26 -0.56 11.90
C GLU A 551 35.67 -0.28 13.36
N SER A 552 36.38 -1.25 13.92
CA SER A 552 37.26 -1.02 15.05
C SER A 552 38.18 0.11 14.63
N GLY A 553 37.90 1.30 15.15
CA GLY A 553 38.86 2.39 15.25
C GLY A 553 40.07 1.89 16.04
N HIS A 554 40.96 1.22 15.33
CA HIS A 554 42.35 0.98 15.64
C HIS A 554 43.07 0.98 14.29
N THR A 555 43.05 2.14 13.62
CA THR A 555 44.31 2.60 13.05
C THR A 555 45.26 2.71 14.23
N ALA A 556 45.99 1.62 14.51
CA ALA A 556 47.22 1.68 15.27
C ALA A 556 48.00 2.83 14.65
N GLY A 557 48.08 3.94 15.38
CA GLY A 557 48.94 5.03 14.99
C GLY A 557 50.31 4.41 14.77
N LYS A 558 50.79 4.47 13.52
CA LYS A 558 52.21 4.35 13.27
C LYS A 558 52.85 5.44 14.13
N GLN A 559 53.34 5.05 15.31
CA GLN A 559 54.27 5.86 16.07
C GLN A 559 55.48 6.01 15.15
N THR A 560 55.58 7.17 14.51
CA THR A 560 56.80 7.61 13.88
C THR A 560 57.78 7.94 15.01
N PRO A 561 58.93 7.26 15.14
CA PRO A 561 59.93 7.66 16.11
C PRO A 561 60.72 8.81 15.50
N ALA A 562 60.25 10.03 15.67
CA ALA A 562 61.05 11.21 15.37
C ALA A 562 60.53 12.43 16.14
N GLN A 563 61.44 13.01 16.94
CA GLN A 563 61.40 14.34 17.59
C GLN A 563 61.19 14.31 19.11
N THR A 564 62.18 13.75 19.80
CA THR A 564 62.63 14.27 21.10
C THR A 564 64.07 14.75 20.94
N ALA A 565 64.25 15.88 20.27
CA ALA A 565 65.46 16.67 20.32
C ALA A 565 65.05 18.14 20.24
N LEU A 566 65.68 18.97 21.07
CA LEU A 566 65.51 20.41 21.23
C LEU A 566 64.51 20.84 22.31
N THR A 567 64.95 20.78 23.57
CA THR A 567 64.92 21.94 24.49
C THR A 567 65.80 21.65 25.71
N SER A 568 67.12 21.77 25.53
CA SER A 568 68.04 22.13 26.62
C SER A 568 69.16 23.01 26.07
N SER A 569 68.90 24.31 26.02
CA SER A 569 69.90 25.38 26.17
C SER A 569 69.22 26.74 25.97
N ARG A 570 68.87 27.37 27.10
CA ARG A 570 69.23 28.74 27.49
C ARG A 570 68.37 29.17 28.66
#